data_AF-A0A0C3D5K9-F1
#
_entry.id   AF-A0A0C3D5K9-F1
#
_cell.length_a   1.000
_cell.length_b   1.000
_cell.length_c   1.000
_cell.angle_alpha   90.00
_cell.angle_beta   90.00
_cell.angle_gamma   90.00
#
_symmetry.space_group_name_H-M   'P 1'
#
loop_
_entity.id
_entity.type
_entity.pdbx_description
1 polymer ?
#
loop_
_entity_poly.entity_id
_entity_poly.type
_entity_poly.pdbx_seq_one_letter_code
_entity_poly.pdbx_strand_id
1 'polypeptide(L)'
;MDCDNAWSDPINVWRTIDNVSKNLNFMQSIANTYHTNKILKCGSLGQDSNCDSTIVCTQAQGTGSGPGGYEVTSSLIMIHEMYKSYHDALLEISSILLAGLQSFENDFAPLPTVESDTLLQILLDLVGLGALVIAAPYFDKYLLEMPFFIAHPGAGQTLEDSTYAIIQTGTSTAKDLSISSNEVAEWTPARQAEFSAYLGQVICAWANMTEFATKYLFNGSDPSIQTLTTLISNGKQIEGSEDGNARQDPSDSPDDASLQASIVRAFYAFSIPQAWSVSDTKAFIMDAGYPCGTVNPLEGWIRDNVAAATYGCFNGNIYYPVNPAGDAESCPATSCDGCVPLCTPGYFSQPPGLDKLDGSAYGGITIGDLITG
;
A
#
# COMPACT_ATOMS: atom_id res chain seq x y z
N MET A 1 24.00 -25.00 -4.81
CA MET A 1 25.07 -24.17 -4.20
C MET A 1 24.85 -24.17 -2.70
N ASP A 2 25.90 -24.06 -1.88
CA ASP A 2 25.78 -24.00 -0.42
C ASP A 2 25.58 -22.54 0.03
N CYS A 3 24.40 -21.99 -0.27
CA CYS A 3 24.10 -20.58 0.00
C CYS A 3 23.79 -20.30 1.48
N ASP A 4 23.43 -21.33 2.25
CA ASP A 4 23.17 -21.20 3.70
C ASP A 4 24.46 -20.86 4.44
N ASN A 5 25.54 -21.60 4.16
CA ASN A 5 26.86 -21.28 4.70
C ASN A 5 27.36 -19.95 4.15
N ALA A 6 27.15 -19.70 2.85
CA ALA A 6 27.54 -18.45 2.22
C ALA A 6 26.90 -17.25 2.93
N TRP A 7 25.64 -17.31 3.38
CA TRP A 7 25.00 -16.23 4.14
C TRP A 7 25.47 -16.18 5.61
N SER A 8 25.68 -17.32 6.25
CA SER A 8 26.08 -17.35 7.67
C SER A 8 27.47 -16.76 7.93
N ASP A 9 28.42 -16.96 7.00
CA ASP A 9 29.81 -16.50 7.12
C ASP A 9 29.97 -14.98 7.24
N PRO A 10 29.44 -14.15 6.33
CA PRO A 10 29.55 -12.69 6.44
C PRO A 10 28.73 -12.14 7.61
N ILE A 11 27.66 -12.82 8.05
CA ILE A 11 26.94 -12.44 9.28
C ILE A 11 27.82 -12.66 10.51
N ASN A 12 28.59 -13.74 10.54
CA ASN A 12 29.56 -13.99 11.62
C ASN A 12 30.66 -12.92 11.61
N VAL A 13 31.20 -12.57 10.44
CA VAL A 13 32.19 -11.48 10.29
C VAL A 13 31.62 -10.15 10.77
N TRP A 14 30.41 -9.80 10.33
CA TRP A 14 29.72 -8.58 10.76
C TRP A 14 29.58 -8.52 12.28
N ARG A 15 29.03 -9.58 12.90
CA ARG A 15 28.74 -9.62 14.34
C ARG A 15 30.00 -9.58 15.20
N THR A 16 31.07 -10.25 14.77
CA THR A 16 32.26 -10.48 15.62
C THR A 16 33.40 -9.51 15.37
N ILE A 17 33.50 -8.95 14.16
CA ILE A 17 34.63 -8.12 13.72
C ILE A 17 34.14 -6.72 13.35
N ASP A 18 33.31 -6.60 12.32
CA ASP A 18 33.10 -5.30 11.67
C ASP A 18 32.17 -4.38 12.46
N ASN A 19 31.06 -4.90 13.00
CA ASN A 19 30.14 -4.13 13.84
C ASN A 19 30.79 -3.70 15.17
N VAL A 20 31.75 -4.48 15.69
CA VAL A 20 32.51 -4.14 16.90
C VAL A 20 33.46 -2.99 16.60
N SER A 21 34.14 -3.03 15.44
CA SER A 21 35.09 -1.99 15.02
C SER A 21 34.42 -0.67 14.63
N LYS A 22 33.14 -0.69 14.26
CA LYS A 22 32.34 0.46 13.77
C LYS A 22 32.91 1.16 12.53
N ASN A 23 33.84 0.52 11.81
CA ASN A 23 34.50 1.11 10.64
C ASN A 23 33.75 0.87 9.32
N LEU A 24 32.84 -0.10 9.29
CA LEU A 24 32.06 -0.48 8.11
C LEU A 24 30.58 -0.48 8.45
N ASN A 25 29.74 -0.10 7.48
CA ASN A 25 28.31 -0.39 7.55
C ASN A 25 28.05 -1.87 7.17
N PHE A 26 26.83 -2.34 7.42
CA PHE A 26 26.47 -3.74 7.22
C PHE A 26 26.75 -4.21 5.78
N MET A 27 26.25 -3.49 4.76
CA MET A 27 26.47 -3.88 3.36
C MET A 27 27.93 -3.79 2.92
N GLN A 28 28.72 -2.88 3.48
CA GLN A 28 30.16 -2.82 3.26
C GLN A 28 30.89 -4.03 3.85
N SER A 29 30.45 -4.52 5.02
CA SER A 29 30.97 -5.75 5.63
C SER A 29 30.69 -6.98 4.76
N ILE A 30 29.45 -7.10 4.25
CA ILE A 30 29.09 -8.17 3.29
C ILE A 30 29.94 -8.08 2.02
N ALA A 31 30.01 -6.90 1.41
CA ALA A 31 30.79 -6.66 0.19
C ALA A 31 32.27 -6.98 0.37
N ASN A 32 32.86 -6.61 1.51
CA ASN A 32 34.25 -6.91 1.85
C ASN A 32 34.48 -8.41 2.06
N THR A 33 33.55 -9.11 2.72
CA THR A 33 33.65 -10.56 2.94
C THR A 33 33.65 -11.33 1.63
N TYR A 34 32.81 -10.93 0.67
CA TYR A 34 32.75 -11.57 -0.65
C TYR A 34 33.67 -10.96 -1.70
N HIS A 35 34.44 -9.94 -1.34
CA HIS A 35 35.38 -9.25 -2.23
C HIS A 35 34.73 -8.66 -3.50
N THR A 36 33.55 -8.07 -3.38
CA THR A 36 32.71 -7.65 -4.54
C THR A 36 33.26 -6.46 -5.35
N ASN A 37 34.41 -5.89 -4.95
CA ASN A 37 35.03 -4.68 -5.52
C ASN A 37 34.11 -3.44 -5.63
N LYS A 38 32.90 -3.48 -5.03
CA LYS A 38 31.94 -2.37 -4.96
C LYS A 38 31.74 -1.94 -3.51
N ILE A 39 31.60 -0.63 -3.28
CA ILE A 39 31.20 -0.09 -1.98
C ILE A 39 29.67 -0.03 -1.94
N LEU A 40 29.05 -1.05 -1.36
CA LEU A 40 27.59 -1.16 -1.29
C LEU A 40 27.04 -0.41 -0.07
N LYS A 41 26.02 0.44 -0.29
CA LYS A 41 25.29 1.18 0.76
C LYS A 41 23.78 1.03 0.58
N CYS A 42 23.30 -0.21 0.50
CA CYS A 42 21.90 -0.48 0.14
C CYS A 42 20.87 0.02 1.18
N GLY A 43 21.29 0.52 2.34
CA GLY A 43 20.43 1.24 3.27
C GLY A 43 20.11 2.70 2.88
N SER A 44 20.65 3.20 1.77
CA SER A 44 20.37 4.53 1.20
C SER A 44 19.73 4.37 -0.17
N LEU A 45 18.59 5.02 -0.43
CA LEU A 45 17.94 5.05 -1.75
C LEU A 45 18.54 6.09 -2.71
N GLY A 46 19.54 6.86 -2.24
CA GLY A 46 20.24 7.85 -3.03
C GLY A 46 21.11 7.25 -4.14
N GLN A 47 21.50 8.10 -5.10
CA GLN A 47 22.31 7.69 -6.26
C GLN A 47 23.71 7.16 -5.89
N ASP A 48 24.20 7.43 -4.68
CA ASP A 48 25.50 6.96 -4.19
C ASP A 48 25.42 5.61 -3.44
N SER A 49 24.28 4.91 -3.53
CA SER A 49 24.06 3.61 -2.89
C SER A 49 24.93 2.51 -3.49
N ASN A 50 25.20 2.59 -4.80
CA ASN A 50 25.81 1.54 -5.64
C ASN A 50 25.06 0.20 -5.57
N CYS A 51 23.76 0.22 -5.28
CA CYS A 51 22.87 -0.95 -5.25
C CYS A 51 21.79 -0.85 -6.33
N ASP A 52 22.12 -0.22 -7.46
CA ASP A 52 21.28 0.04 -8.64
C ASP A 52 21.46 -1.00 -9.76
N SER A 53 22.37 -1.96 -9.55
CA SER A 53 22.62 -3.06 -10.45
C SER A 53 23.25 -4.22 -9.69
N THR A 54 22.79 -5.42 -9.97
CA THR A 54 23.41 -6.64 -9.45
C THR A 54 24.88 -6.74 -9.87
N ILE A 55 25.64 -7.53 -9.12
CA ILE A 55 27.05 -7.73 -9.42
C ILE A 55 27.19 -8.85 -10.45
N VAL A 56 28.25 -8.89 -11.24
CA VAL A 56 28.55 -10.08 -12.06
C VAL A 56 29.32 -11.11 -11.23
N CYS A 57 29.19 -12.40 -11.55
CA CYS A 57 29.87 -13.46 -10.79
C CYS A 57 31.41 -13.25 -10.70
N THR A 58 32.03 -12.60 -11.69
CA THR A 58 33.47 -12.27 -11.68
C THR A 58 33.84 -11.15 -10.71
N GLN A 59 32.86 -10.43 -10.15
CA GLN A 59 33.09 -9.43 -9.12
C GLN A 59 33.17 -10.05 -7.72
N ALA A 60 32.56 -11.21 -7.48
CA ALA A 60 32.68 -11.94 -6.21
C ALA A 60 33.83 -12.97 -6.28
N GLN A 61 35.08 -12.48 -6.21
CA GLN A 61 36.27 -13.31 -6.35
C GLN A 61 37.22 -13.21 -5.15
N GLY A 62 37.48 -14.33 -4.50
CA GLY A 62 38.42 -14.43 -3.37
C GLY A 62 38.17 -15.66 -2.51
N THR A 63 39.04 -15.89 -1.52
CA THR A 63 38.89 -16.97 -0.54
C THR A 63 37.66 -16.68 0.34
N GLY A 64 36.70 -17.61 0.41
CA GLY A 64 35.43 -17.38 1.11
C GLY A 64 34.35 -16.70 0.25
N SER A 65 34.59 -16.55 -1.05
CA SER A 65 33.63 -16.03 -2.04
C SER A 65 33.30 -17.10 -3.10
N GLY A 66 32.61 -16.70 -4.17
CA GLY A 66 32.21 -17.56 -5.29
C GLY A 66 30.73 -17.43 -5.65
N PRO A 67 30.14 -18.42 -6.33
CA PRO A 67 28.75 -18.36 -6.79
C PRO A 67 27.75 -18.04 -5.66
N GLY A 68 27.92 -18.63 -4.47
CA GLY A 68 27.05 -18.31 -3.33
C GLY A 68 27.14 -16.86 -2.86
N GLY A 69 28.34 -16.27 -2.83
CA GLY A 69 28.52 -14.86 -2.49
C GLY A 69 27.98 -13.91 -3.56
N TYR A 70 28.06 -14.31 -4.84
CA TYR A 70 27.36 -13.63 -5.94
C TYR A 70 25.85 -13.63 -5.71
N GLU A 71 25.23 -14.80 -5.55
CA GLU A 71 23.77 -14.91 -5.41
C GLU A 71 23.25 -14.17 -4.18
N VAL A 72 23.93 -14.27 -3.03
CA VAL A 72 23.54 -13.56 -1.81
C VAL A 72 23.65 -12.04 -2.02
N THR A 73 24.76 -11.54 -2.56
CA THR A 73 24.93 -10.10 -2.77
C THR A 73 23.89 -9.55 -3.75
N SER A 74 23.67 -10.24 -4.87
CA SER A 74 22.68 -9.85 -5.87
C SER A 74 21.26 -9.89 -5.30
N SER A 75 20.93 -10.89 -4.48
CA SER A 75 19.65 -10.95 -3.77
C SER A 75 19.41 -9.75 -2.84
N LEU A 76 20.46 -9.27 -2.16
CA LEU A 76 20.38 -8.08 -1.31
C LEU A 76 20.21 -6.79 -2.13
N ILE A 77 20.85 -6.71 -3.29
CA ILE A 77 20.68 -5.61 -4.24
C ILE A 77 19.26 -5.62 -4.82
N MET A 78 18.72 -6.79 -5.18
CA MET A 78 17.34 -6.95 -5.63
C MET A 78 16.31 -6.44 -4.61
N ILE A 79 16.50 -6.76 -3.33
CA ILE A 79 15.65 -6.23 -2.26
C ILE A 79 15.73 -4.69 -2.21
N HIS A 80 16.93 -4.11 -2.35
CA HIS A 80 17.09 -2.67 -2.41
C HIS A 80 16.37 -2.04 -3.60
N GLU A 81 16.54 -2.62 -4.80
CA GLU A 81 15.89 -2.14 -6.03
C GLU A 81 14.37 -2.17 -5.91
N MET A 82 13.80 -3.17 -5.25
CA MET A 82 12.37 -3.25 -4.97
C MET A 82 11.88 -2.07 -4.10
N TYR A 83 12.60 -1.72 -3.02
CA TYR A 83 12.25 -0.54 -2.20
C TYR A 83 12.48 0.77 -2.96
N LYS A 84 13.55 0.85 -3.76
CA LYS A 84 13.84 2.02 -4.60
C LYS A 84 12.75 2.25 -5.64
N SER A 85 12.34 1.19 -6.32
CA SER A 85 11.25 1.19 -7.30
C SER A 85 9.95 1.67 -6.66
N TYR A 86 9.60 1.17 -5.47
CA TYR A 86 8.42 1.64 -4.74
C TYR A 86 8.50 3.13 -4.36
N HIS A 87 9.65 3.57 -3.84
CA HIS A 87 9.90 4.97 -3.51
C HIS A 87 9.76 5.89 -4.73
N ASP A 88 10.37 5.52 -5.85
CA ASP A 88 10.36 6.32 -7.07
C ASP A 88 8.93 6.35 -7.66
N ALA A 89 8.22 5.22 -7.67
CA ALA A 89 6.82 5.13 -8.09
C ALA A 89 5.90 6.05 -7.25
N LEU A 90 6.08 6.12 -5.92
CA LEU A 90 5.34 7.04 -5.06
C LEU A 90 5.57 8.50 -5.47
N LEU A 91 6.81 8.89 -5.75
CA LEU A 91 7.14 10.26 -6.14
C LEU A 91 6.60 10.60 -7.54
N GLU A 92 6.64 9.67 -8.48
CA GLU A 92 6.15 9.89 -9.85
C GLU A 92 4.63 10.11 -9.91
N ILE A 93 3.86 9.27 -9.21
CA ILE A 93 2.40 9.40 -9.22
C ILE A 93 1.88 10.59 -8.41
N SER A 94 2.73 11.24 -7.61
CA SER A 94 2.34 12.37 -6.76
C SER A 94 1.64 13.46 -7.57
N SER A 95 2.16 13.76 -8.76
CA SER A 95 1.58 14.76 -9.68
C SER A 95 0.18 14.36 -10.18
N ILE A 96 -0.04 13.07 -10.44
CA ILE A 96 -1.32 12.51 -10.90
C ILE A 96 -2.36 12.61 -9.78
N LEU A 97 -2.00 12.17 -8.58
CA LEU A 97 -2.90 12.18 -7.42
C LEU A 97 -3.27 13.62 -7.04
N LEU A 98 -2.30 14.54 -7.03
CA LEU A 98 -2.56 15.96 -6.76
C LEU A 98 -3.50 16.60 -7.80
N ALA A 99 -3.38 16.23 -9.07
CA ALA A 99 -4.25 16.77 -10.13
C ALA A 99 -5.70 16.28 -10.01
N GLY A 100 -5.92 15.03 -9.59
CA GLY A 100 -7.26 14.45 -9.42
C GLY A 100 -7.99 14.85 -8.14
N LEU A 101 -7.28 15.47 -7.20
CA LEU A 101 -7.72 15.57 -5.82
C LEU A 101 -8.93 16.49 -5.61
N GLN A 102 -8.97 17.62 -6.30
CA GLN A 102 -10.12 18.52 -6.23
C GLN A 102 -11.40 17.84 -6.74
N SER A 103 -11.30 17.03 -7.80
CA SER A 103 -12.45 16.29 -8.33
C SER A 103 -12.89 15.21 -7.34
N PHE A 104 -11.92 14.50 -6.76
CA PHE A 104 -12.17 13.52 -5.71
C PHE A 104 -12.93 14.12 -4.51
N GLU A 105 -12.46 15.25 -3.97
CA GLU A 105 -13.11 15.92 -2.84
C GLU A 105 -14.55 16.34 -3.19
N ASN A 106 -14.77 16.90 -4.38
CA ASN A 106 -16.09 17.32 -4.82
C ASN A 106 -17.06 16.14 -4.99
N ASP A 107 -16.57 15.00 -5.47
CA ASP A 107 -17.38 13.82 -5.73
C ASP A 107 -17.70 13.04 -4.45
N PHE A 108 -16.72 12.82 -3.57
CA PHE A 108 -16.86 11.92 -2.41
C PHE A 108 -16.99 12.63 -1.06
N ALA A 109 -16.63 13.90 -0.96
CA ALA A 109 -16.72 14.68 0.28
C ALA A 109 -17.44 16.03 0.07
N PRO A 110 -18.65 16.06 -0.54
CA PRO A 110 -19.37 17.31 -0.76
C PRO A 110 -19.71 17.96 0.59
N LEU A 111 -19.20 19.17 0.82
CA LEU A 111 -19.20 19.93 2.08
C LEU A 111 -20.40 19.66 3.02
N PRO A 112 -20.13 19.17 4.25
CA PRO A 112 -20.86 19.65 5.43
C PRO A 112 -19.95 19.89 6.65
N THR A 113 -20.54 20.44 7.71
CA THR A 113 -19.91 20.97 8.94
C THR A 113 -19.35 19.89 9.85
N VAL A 114 -18.09 19.48 9.65
CA VAL A 114 -17.44 18.49 10.51
C VAL A 114 -16.52 19.17 11.52
N GLU A 115 -16.60 18.72 12.78
CA GLU A 115 -15.73 19.15 13.87
C GLU A 115 -14.29 18.61 13.67
N SER A 116 -13.34 19.39 14.15
CA SER A 116 -11.95 19.42 13.71
C SER A 116 -11.07 18.24 14.12
N ASP A 117 -11.39 17.54 15.21
CA ASP A 117 -10.57 16.44 15.74
C ASP A 117 -10.66 15.16 14.88
N THR A 118 -11.78 14.96 14.18
CA THR A 118 -12.02 13.77 13.34
C THR A 118 -11.14 13.75 12.09
N LEU A 119 -10.90 14.92 11.49
CA LEU A 119 -10.08 15.06 10.29
C LEU A 119 -8.61 14.66 10.52
N LEU A 120 -8.06 15.08 11.65
CA LEU A 120 -6.67 14.78 12.01
C LEU A 120 -6.43 13.27 12.18
N GLN A 121 -7.33 12.58 12.88
CA GLN A 121 -7.24 11.12 13.05
C GLN A 121 -7.27 10.39 11.72
N ILE A 122 -8.12 10.84 10.80
CA ILE A 122 -8.23 10.26 9.46
C ILE A 122 -6.96 10.49 8.63
N LEU A 123 -6.32 11.66 8.74
CA LEU A 123 -5.03 11.91 8.10
C LEU A 123 -3.90 11.05 8.70
N LEU A 124 -3.89 10.86 10.01
CA LEU A 124 -2.93 9.96 10.68
C LEU A 124 -3.16 8.50 10.27
N ASP A 125 -4.41 8.06 10.16
CA ASP A 125 -4.77 6.74 9.66
C ASP A 125 -4.35 6.56 8.20
N LEU A 126 -4.50 7.59 7.36
CA LEU A 126 -4.02 7.56 5.99
C LEU A 126 -2.49 7.47 5.91
N VAL A 127 -1.75 8.23 6.72
CA VAL A 127 -0.28 8.13 6.76
C VAL A 127 0.18 6.77 7.26
N GLY A 128 -0.41 6.25 8.34
CA GLY A 128 0.01 5.01 8.98
C GLY A 128 -0.51 3.74 8.29
N LEU A 129 -1.83 3.60 8.17
CA LEU A 129 -2.47 2.42 7.59
C LEU A 129 -2.47 2.46 6.06
N GLY A 130 -2.63 3.64 5.46
CA GLY A 130 -2.57 3.80 4.01
C GLY A 130 -1.23 3.36 3.44
N ALA A 131 -0.12 3.61 4.15
CA ALA A 131 1.20 3.11 3.75
C ALA A 131 1.23 1.59 3.56
N LEU A 132 0.53 0.84 4.42
CA LEU A 132 0.53 -0.63 4.42
C LEU A 132 -0.38 -1.19 3.34
N VAL A 133 -1.59 -0.64 3.25
CA VAL A 133 -2.61 -1.04 2.27
C VAL A 133 -2.13 -0.74 0.84
N ILE A 134 -1.35 0.32 0.66
CA ILE A 134 -0.80 0.72 -0.63
C ILE A 134 0.47 -0.07 -0.99
N ALA A 135 1.33 -0.34 0.01
CA ALA A 135 2.55 -1.11 -0.21
C ALA A 135 2.29 -2.58 -0.56
N ALA A 136 1.28 -3.23 0.04
CA ALA A 136 1.08 -4.67 -0.15
C ALA A 136 0.80 -5.08 -1.60
N PRO A 137 -0.20 -4.50 -2.30
CA PRO A 137 -0.47 -4.85 -3.68
C PRO A 137 0.70 -4.54 -4.61
N TYR A 138 1.51 -3.53 -4.28
CA TYR A 138 2.72 -3.20 -5.02
C TYR A 138 3.77 -4.30 -4.89
N PHE A 139 4.13 -4.67 -3.66
CA PHE A 139 5.15 -5.68 -3.42
C PHE A 139 4.70 -7.08 -3.85
N ASP A 140 3.41 -7.41 -3.73
CA ASP A 140 2.85 -8.64 -4.27
C ASP A 140 3.06 -8.74 -5.79
N LYS A 141 2.72 -7.67 -6.53
CA LYS A 141 2.95 -7.62 -7.99
C LYS A 141 4.43 -7.72 -8.32
N TYR A 142 5.28 -6.97 -7.63
CA TYR A 142 6.73 -7.01 -7.86
C TYR A 142 7.28 -8.43 -7.66
N LEU A 143 6.89 -9.10 -6.57
CA LEU A 143 7.33 -10.46 -6.26
C LEU A 143 6.77 -11.49 -7.25
N LEU A 144 5.53 -11.34 -7.72
CA LEU A 144 4.94 -12.22 -8.73
C LEU A 144 5.72 -12.24 -10.05
N GLU A 145 6.47 -11.18 -10.34
CA GLU A 145 7.33 -11.09 -11.51
C GLU A 145 8.75 -11.62 -11.28
N MET A 146 9.09 -11.99 -10.04
CA MET A 146 10.37 -12.63 -9.74
C MET A 146 10.39 -14.08 -10.25
N PRO A 147 11.53 -14.58 -10.77
CA PRO A 147 11.62 -15.91 -11.37
C PRO A 147 11.15 -17.06 -10.48
N PHE A 148 11.40 -16.97 -9.17
CA PHE A 148 10.94 -17.95 -8.21
C PHE A 148 9.40 -18.08 -8.22
N PHE A 149 8.66 -16.97 -8.20
CA PHE A 149 7.20 -17.00 -8.11
C PHE A 149 6.55 -17.35 -9.44
N ILE A 150 7.17 -16.98 -10.56
CA ILE A 150 6.77 -17.43 -11.90
C ILE A 150 6.85 -18.96 -11.99
N ALA A 151 7.98 -19.54 -11.56
CA ALA A 151 8.21 -20.99 -11.57
C ALA A 151 7.33 -21.76 -10.57
N HIS A 152 6.80 -21.08 -9.54
CA HIS A 152 6.03 -21.70 -8.46
C HIS A 152 4.65 -21.02 -8.28
N PRO A 153 3.70 -21.18 -9.22
CA PRO A 153 2.39 -20.52 -9.16
C PRO A 153 1.53 -20.95 -7.95
N GLY A 154 1.89 -22.05 -7.27
CA GLY A 154 1.27 -22.49 -6.01
C GLY A 154 1.85 -21.86 -4.74
N ALA A 155 2.86 -20.99 -4.85
CA ALA A 155 3.59 -20.43 -3.71
C ALA A 155 2.88 -19.22 -3.06
N GLY A 156 1.55 -19.16 -3.09
CA GLY A 156 0.76 -18.02 -2.57
C GLY A 156 1.08 -17.66 -1.11
N GLN A 157 1.21 -18.65 -0.23
CA GLN A 157 1.62 -18.39 1.16
C GLN A 157 3.03 -17.79 1.25
N THR A 158 3.96 -18.23 0.39
CA THR A 158 5.33 -17.71 0.37
C THR A 158 5.38 -16.28 -0.15
N LEU A 159 4.50 -15.93 -1.09
CA LEU A 159 4.32 -14.58 -1.59
C LEU A 159 3.86 -13.68 -0.44
N GLU A 160 2.76 -14.06 0.20
CA GLU A 160 2.17 -13.37 1.35
C GLU A 160 3.20 -13.17 2.48
N ASP A 161 3.90 -14.23 2.90
CA ASP A 161 4.93 -14.16 3.94
C ASP A 161 6.08 -13.19 3.57
N SER A 162 6.47 -13.15 2.28
CA SER A 162 7.53 -12.27 1.79
C SER A 162 7.06 -10.82 1.76
N THR A 163 5.85 -10.56 1.29
CA THR A 163 5.20 -9.25 1.31
C THR A 163 5.05 -8.72 2.74
N TYR A 164 4.58 -9.55 3.67
CA TYR A 164 4.51 -9.18 5.08
C TYR A 164 5.88 -8.83 5.67
N ALA A 165 6.92 -9.60 5.35
CA ALA A 165 8.29 -9.31 5.82
C ALA A 165 8.80 -7.94 5.31
N ILE A 166 8.49 -7.59 4.05
CA ILE A 166 8.84 -6.29 3.45
C ILE A 166 8.11 -5.15 4.16
N ILE A 167 6.79 -5.28 4.34
CA ILE A 167 5.94 -4.21 4.88
C ILE A 167 6.13 -4.04 6.38
N GLN A 168 6.37 -5.13 7.11
CA GLN A 168 6.59 -5.09 8.56
C GLN A 168 7.80 -4.21 8.91
N THR A 169 8.83 -4.22 8.09
CA THR A 169 10.00 -3.33 8.23
C THR A 169 9.58 -1.85 8.19
N GLY A 170 8.59 -1.48 7.37
CA GLY A 170 7.99 -0.14 7.36
C GLY A 170 7.14 0.17 8.60
N THR A 171 6.33 -0.79 9.08
CA THR A 171 5.45 -0.59 10.26
C THR A 171 6.20 -0.28 11.55
N SER A 172 7.36 -0.91 11.77
CA SER A 172 8.18 -0.67 12.96
C SER A 172 8.69 0.78 13.01
N THR A 173 8.87 1.41 11.85
CA THR A 173 9.43 2.76 11.73
C THR A 173 8.35 3.84 11.66
N ALA A 174 7.16 3.54 11.12
CA ALA A 174 6.02 4.46 11.10
C ALA A 174 5.56 4.87 12.51
N LYS A 175 5.66 3.97 13.50
CA LYS A 175 5.36 4.26 14.91
C LYS A 175 6.22 5.38 15.51
N ASP A 176 7.44 5.56 15.01
CA ASP A 176 8.40 6.56 15.51
C ASP A 176 8.21 7.96 14.89
N LEU A 177 7.38 8.08 13.83
CA LEU A 177 7.15 9.32 13.08
C LEU A 177 5.89 10.09 13.49
N SER A 178 5.34 9.85 14.70
CA SER A 178 4.11 10.48 15.18
C SER A 178 4.08 12.00 14.95
N ILE A 179 3.18 12.45 14.07
CA ILE A 179 2.92 13.87 13.78
C ILE A 179 2.18 14.46 14.98
N SER A 180 2.79 15.43 15.67
CA SER A 180 2.16 16.16 16.77
C SER A 180 1.14 17.16 16.23
N SER A 181 -0.10 17.11 16.74
CA SER A 181 -1.18 18.02 16.37
C SER A 181 -1.32 19.19 17.35
N ASN A 182 -1.49 20.40 16.84
CA ASN A 182 -2.06 21.51 17.59
C ASN A 182 -3.27 22.10 16.83
N GLU A 183 -4.36 22.27 17.58
CA GLU A 183 -5.62 22.98 17.31
C GLU A 183 -6.10 23.11 15.85
N VAL A 184 -7.20 22.43 15.54
CA VAL A 184 -7.90 22.59 14.27
C VAL A 184 -9.30 23.15 14.56
N ALA A 185 -9.78 24.04 13.69
CA ALA A 185 -11.10 24.68 13.72
C ALA A 185 -11.83 24.41 12.39
N GLU A 186 -13.15 24.68 12.36
CA GLU A 186 -14.16 24.36 11.33
C GLU A 186 -13.70 24.28 9.85
N TRP A 187 -14.27 23.32 9.11
CA TRP A 187 -14.00 23.04 7.70
C TRP A 187 -14.50 24.15 6.75
N THR A 188 -13.65 24.63 5.84
CA THR A 188 -13.94 25.73 4.89
C THR A 188 -13.32 25.43 3.51
N PRO A 189 -13.70 26.14 2.43
CA PRO A 189 -13.03 26.03 1.12
C PRO A 189 -11.52 26.31 1.16
N ALA A 190 -11.04 27.09 2.14
CA ALA A 190 -9.60 27.27 2.37
C ALA A 190 -8.93 26.02 2.96
N ARG A 191 -9.65 25.24 3.78
CA ARG A 191 -9.21 23.95 4.32
C ARG A 191 -9.27 22.82 3.30
N GLN A 192 -10.12 22.91 2.28
CA GLN A 192 -10.11 22.01 1.13
C GLN A 192 -8.75 22.07 0.40
N ALA A 193 -8.25 23.28 0.14
CA ALA A 193 -6.89 23.46 -0.41
C ALA A 193 -5.78 22.97 0.55
N GLU A 194 -6.01 23.06 1.87
CA GLU A 194 -5.09 22.57 2.90
C GLU A 194 -5.07 21.03 2.97
N PHE A 195 -6.23 20.36 2.88
CA PHE A 195 -6.35 18.90 2.77
C PHE A 195 -5.68 18.39 1.49
N SER A 196 -5.85 19.11 0.38
CA SER A 196 -5.11 18.84 -0.84
C SER A 196 -3.59 18.93 -0.65
N ALA A 197 -3.12 19.94 0.08
CA ALA A 197 -1.70 20.06 0.44
C ALA A 197 -1.25 18.95 1.41
N TYR A 198 -2.09 18.53 2.36
CA TYR A 198 -1.79 17.44 3.29
C TYR A 198 -1.69 16.10 2.59
N LEU A 199 -2.58 15.78 1.64
CA LEU A 199 -2.49 14.55 0.86
C LEU A 199 -1.23 14.49 -0.02
N GLY A 200 -0.79 15.63 -0.56
CA GLY A 200 0.54 15.73 -1.18
C GLY A 200 1.68 15.40 -0.21
N GLN A 201 1.56 15.83 1.05
CA GLN A 201 2.52 15.50 2.11
C GLN A 201 2.46 14.03 2.53
N VAL A 202 1.30 13.37 2.44
CA VAL A 202 1.15 11.94 2.76
C VAL A 202 2.00 11.07 1.83
N ILE A 203 2.00 11.34 0.53
CA ILE A 203 2.81 10.59 -0.45
C ILE A 203 4.31 10.78 -0.15
N CYS A 204 4.73 12.01 0.14
CA CYS A 204 6.10 12.29 0.58
C CYS A 204 6.42 11.60 1.91
N ALA A 205 5.46 11.49 2.83
CA ALA A 205 5.64 10.77 4.08
C ALA A 205 5.85 9.27 3.84
N TRP A 206 5.09 8.65 2.93
CA TRP A 206 5.30 7.25 2.54
C TRP A 206 6.65 7.03 1.86
N ALA A 207 7.09 7.95 0.99
CA ALA A 207 8.42 7.90 0.39
C ALA A 207 9.52 7.97 1.48
N ASN A 208 9.41 8.91 2.41
CA ASN A 208 10.34 9.02 3.55
C ASN A 208 10.31 7.75 4.43
N MET A 209 9.13 7.20 4.72
CA MET A 209 8.98 5.94 5.45
C MET A 209 9.68 4.78 4.73
N THR A 210 9.60 4.75 3.40
CA THR A 210 10.28 3.75 2.57
C THR A 210 11.81 3.89 2.68
N GLU A 211 12.33 5.11 2.69
CA GLU A 211 13.76 5.37 2.92
C GLU A 211 14.18 4.91 4.32
N PHE A 212 13.40 5.22 5.35
CA PHE A 212 13.68 4.76 6.71
C PHE A 212 13.60 3.24 6.87
N ALA A 213 12.61 2.60 6.26
CA ALA A 213 12.45 1.15 6.25
C ALA A 213 13.67 0.49 5.60
N THR A 214 14.11 1.00 4.45
CA THR A 214 15.31 0.54 3.75
C THR A 214 16.55 0.67 4.63
N LYS A 215 16.73 1.83 5.27
CA LYS A 215 17.84 2.07 6.20
C LYS A 215 17.81 1.10 7.38
N TYR A 216 16.63 0.82 7.93
CA TYR A 216 16.47 -0.14 9.02
C TYR A 216 16.78 -1.57 8.57
N LEU A 217 16.28 -1.99 7.40
CA LEU A 217 16.48 -3.32 6.85
C LEU A 217 17.96 -3.65 6.61
N PHE A 218 18.76 -2.64 6.24
CA PHE A 218 20.19 -2.80 5.98
C PHE A 218 21.09 -2.29 7.13
N ASN A 219 20.57 -2.17 8.36
CA ASN A 219 21.36 -1.70 9.50
C ASN A 219 22.21 -2.81 10.19
N GLY A 220 21.95 -4.08 9.88
CA GLY A 220 22.68 -5.22 10.44
C GLY A 220 22.31 -5.58 11.89
N SER A 221 21.18 -5.09 12.40
CA SER A 221 20.58 -5.56 13.66
C SER A 221 20.01 -6.97 13.52
N ASP A 222 19.86 -7.71 14.62
CA ASP A 222 19.33 -9.08 14.57
C ASP A 222 17.94 -9.19 13.91
N PRO A 223 16.97 -8.28 14.18
CA PRO A 223 15.70 -8.28 13.45
C PRO A 223 15.90 -8.05 11.94
N SER A 224 16.76 -7.10 11.55
CA SER A 224 17.01 -6.80 10.14
C SER A 224 17.65 -7.98 9.40
N ILE A 225 18.61 -8.67 10.05
CA ILE A 225 19.27 -9.86 9.51
C ILE A 225 18.25 -10.99 9.38
N GLN A 226 17.36 -11.17 10.36
CA GLN A 226 16.30 -12.18 10.28
C GLN A 226 15.35 -11.90 9.11
N THR A 227 14.90 -10.66 8.93
CA THR A 227 14.05 -10.26 7.79
C THR A 227 14.77 -10.53 6.46
N LEU A 228 16.02 -10.07 6.31
CA LEU A 228 16.82 -10.32 5.10
C LEU A 228 16.99 -11.81 4.84
N THR A 229 17.24 -12.62 5.87
CA THR A 229 17.34 -14.08 5.76
C THR A 229 16.05 -14.68 5.21
N THR A 230 14.88 -14.27 5.73
CA THR A 230 13.57 -14.72 5.25
C THR A 230 13.36 -14.38 3.78
N LEU A 231 13.76 -13.17 3.37
CA LEU A 231 13.57 -12.67 2.01
C LEU A 231 14.47 -13.39 0.99
N ILE A 232 15.75 -13.64 1.31
CA ILE A 232 16.69 -14.28 0.37
C ILE A 232 16.66 -15.82 0.41
N SER A 233 16.06 -16.41 1.45
CA SER A 233 15.99 -17.87 1.61
C SER A 233 15.33 -18.56 0.40
N ASN A 234 15.75 -19.79 0.13
CA ASN A 234 15.23 -20.63 -0.96
C ASN A 234 15.37 -20.02 -2.37
N GLY A 235 16.22 -19.00 -2.54
CA GLY A 235 16.47 -18.39 -3.84
C GLY A 235 15.33 -17.50 -4.34
N LYS A 236 14.44 -17.03 -3.46
CA LYS A 236 13.30 -16.16 -3.82
C LYS A 236 13.70 -14.87 -4.54
N GLN A 237 14.94 -14.42 -4.34
CA GLN A 237 15.48 -13.16 -4.85
C GLN A 237 16.60 -13.35 -5.87
N ILE A 238 16.77 -14.56 -6.39
CA ILE A 238 17.78 -14.87 -7.43
C ILE A 238 17.19 -14.51 -8.81
N GLU A 239 17.97 -13.81 -9.64
CA GLU A 239 17.61 -13.37 -11.00
C GLU A 239 17.44 -14.51 -12.02
N GLY A 240 17.66 -15.77 -11.60
CA GLY A 240 17.79 -16.95 -12.46
C GLY A 240 16.64 -17.13 -13.46
N SER A 241 16.82 -18.01 -14.43
CA SER A 241 15.81 -18.29 -15.46
C SER A 241 15.26 -19.70 -15.35
N GLU A 242 13.96 -19.88 -15.60
CA GLU A 242 13.51 -21.13 -16.23
C GLU A 242 13.95 -21.10 -17.71
N ASP A 243 14.60 -22.18 -18.16
CA ASP A 243 14.98 -22.43 -19.56
C ASP A 243 16.00 -21.49 -20.24
N GLY A 244 16.76 -20.69 -19.49
CA GLY A 244 17.81 -19.83 -20.07
C GLY A 244 17.32 -18.46 -20.55
N ASN A 245 16.05 -18.13 -20.30
CA ASN A 245 15.54 -16.77 -20.45
C ASN A 245 15.84 -15.99 -19.17
N ALA A 246 17.06 -15.45 -19.07
CA ALA A 246 17.40 -14.48 -18.01
C ALA A 246 16.31 -13.41 -17.95
N ARG A 247 16.06 -12.83 -16.76
CA ARG A 247 15.43 -11.52 -16.70
C ARG A 247 16.15 -10.63 -17.72
N GLN A 248 15.42 -10.11 -18.70
CA GLN A 248 15.98 -9.20 -19.69
C GLN A 248 16.34 -7.91 -18.95
N ASP A 249 17.53 -7.82 -18.38
CA ASP A 249 18.03 -6.61 -17.71
C ASP A 249 17.25 -6.25 -16.41
N PRO A 250 17.90 -5.87 -15.30
CA PRO A 250 17.25 -5.23 -14.16
C PRO A 250 16.47 -3.97 -14.53
N SER A 251 16.72 -3.38 -15.70
CA SER A 251 15.94 -2.27 -16.27
C SER A 251 14.59 -2.67 -16.85
N ASP A 252 14.31 -3.96 -17.07
CA ASP A 252 12.93 -4.44 -17.19
C ASP A 252 12.41 -4.64 -15.75
N SER A 253 12.14 -3.49 -15.10
CA SER A 253 11.32 -3.45 -13.91
C SER A 253 9.96 -4.10 -14.22
N PRO A 254 9.24 -4.59 -13.20
CA PRO A 254 7.85 -4.93 -13.40
C PRO A 254 7.15 -3.74 -14.04
N ASP A 255 6.25 -3.96 -15.01
CA ASP A 255 5.64 -2.89 -15.81
C ASP A 255 5.30 -1.69 -14.91
N ASP A 256 6.14 -0.65 -14.95
CA ASP A 256 6.13 0.45 -13.98
C ASP A 256 4.75 1.10 -13.96
N ALA A 257 4.07 1.14 -15.11
CA ALA A 257 2.72 1.64 -15.23
C ALA A 257 1.71 0.76 -14.46
N SER A 258 1.85 -0.56 -14.49
CA SER A 258 1.00 -1.49 -13.74
C SER A 258 1.21 -1.39 -12.24
N LEU A 259 2.46 -1.18 -11.81
CA LEU A 259 2.86 -0.99 -10.42
C LEU A 259 2.33 0.34 -9.88
N GLN A 260 2.52 1.43 -10.63
CA GLN A 260 1.96 2.74 -10.33
C GLN A 260 0.43 2.70 -10.28
N ALA A 261 -0.22 1.99 -11.22
CA ALA A 261 -1.66 1.80 -11.21
C ALA A 261 -2.17 1.09 -9.95
N SER A 262 -1.42 0.13 -9.38
CA SER A 262 -1.77 -0.46 -8.08
C SER A 262 -1.71 0.56 -6.94
N ILE A 263 -0.71 1.44 -6.93
CA ILE A 263 -0.61 2.48 -5.90
C ILE A 263 -1.79 3.45 -5.99
N VAL A 264 -2.11 3.92 -7.20
CA VAL A 264 -3.24 4.83 -7.45
C VAL A 264 -4.58 4.16 -7.08
N ARG A 265 -4.77 2.89 -7.46
CA ARG A 265 -5.97 2.12 -7.12
C ARG A 265 -6.11 1.95 -5.61
N ALA A 266 -5.05 1.52 -4.92
CA ALA A 266 -5.07 1.32 -3.47
C ALA A 266 -5.27 2.64 -2.71
N PHE A 267 -4.68 3.74 -3.20
CA PHE A 267 -4.90 5.08 -2.67
C PHE A 267 -6.39 5.42 -2.67
N TYR A 268 -7.06 5.36 -3.82
CA TYR A 268 -8.49 5.72 -3.90
C TYR A 268 -9.38 4.72 -3.15
N ALA A 269 -9.10 3.41 -3.21
CA ALA A 269 -9.83 2.40 -2.44
C ALA A 269 -9.86 2.72 -0.95
N PHE A 270 -8.70 3.15 -0.40
CA PHE A 270 -8.59 3.52 1.00
C PHE A 270 -9.16 4.92 1.28
N SER A 271 -8.94 5.90 0.39
CA SER A 271 -9.36 7.28 0.61
C SER A 271 -10.88 7.50 0.49
N ILE A 272 -11.60 6.74 -0.35
CA ILE A 272 -13.06 6.91 -0.54
C ILE A 272 -13.85 6.77 0.78
N PRO A 273 -13.71 5.67 1.56
CA PRO A 273 -14.39 5.55 2.86
C PRO A 273 -14.02 6.66 3.85
N GLN A 274 -12.77 7.12 3.82
CA GLN A 274 -12.30 8.20 4.67
C GLN A 274 -12.92 9.54 4.28
N ALA A 275 -13.04 9.81 2.98
CA ALA A 275 -13.72 10.98 2.43
C ALA A 275 -15.20 11.03 2.87
N TRP A 276 -15.88 9.89 2.87
CA TRP A 276 -17.23 9.80 3.42
C TRP A 276 -17.26 10.11 4.92
N SER A 277 -16.32 9.56 5.70
CA SER A 277 -16.23 9.83 7.14
C SER A 277 -16.02 11.32 7.46
N VAL A 278 -15.07 11.99 6.79
CA VAL A 278 -14.78 13.44 7.02
C VAL A 278 -15.88 14.38 6.53
N SER A 279 -16.76 13.91 5.64
CA SER A 279 -17.92 14.66 5.14
C SER A 279 -19.20 14.30 5.87
N ASP A 280 -19.11 13.62 7.02
CA ASP A 280 -20.25 13.11 7.78
C ASP A 280 -21.20 12.20 6.97
N THR A 281 -20.74 11.72 5.81
CA THR A 281 -21.44 10.70 5.04
C THR A 281 -21.27 9.38 5.78
N LYS A 282 -22.30 8.97 6.53
CA LYS A 282 -22.32 7.68 7.24
C LYS A 282 -22.54 6.50 6.27
N ALA A 283 -21.64 6.33 5.31
CA ALA A 283 -21.70 5.26 4.32
C ALA A 283 -21.37 3.91 4.95
N PHE A 284 -22.08 2.86 4.52
CA PHE A 284 -21.86 1.49 4.97
C PHE A 284 -22.28 0.48 3.89
N ILE A 285 -21.77 -0.75 4.00
CA ILE A 285 -22.17 -1.87 3.14
C ILE A 285 -23.34 -2.61 3.79
N MET A 286 -24.49 -2.61 3.12
CA MET A 286 -25.67 -3.36 3.54
C MET A 286 -25.69 -4.74 2.88
N ASP A 287 -25.62 -5.80 3.68
CA ASP A 287 -25.88 -7.17 3.24
C ASP A 287 -27.39 -7.37 3.08
N ALA A 288 -27.84 -7.70 1.87
CA ALA A 288 -29.24 -7.94 1.63
C ALA A 288 -29.71 -9.28 2.21
N GLY A 289 -28.82 -10.27 2.34
CA GLY A 289 -29.17 -11.64 2.71
C GLY A 289 -29.88 -12.42 1.60
N TYR A 290 -29.81 -11.95 0.36
CA TYR A 290 -30.47 -12.54 -0.81
C TYR A 290 -29.48 -12.94 -1.90
N PRO A 291 -29.78 -13.99 -2.67
CA PRO A 291 -28.90 -14.44 -3.74
C PRO A 291 -28.82 -13.41 -4.87
N CYS A 292 -27.66 -13.36 -5.52
CA CYS A 292 -27.44 -12.53 -6.70
C CYS A 292 -28.50 -12.80 -7.79
N GLY A 293 -28.95 -11.74 -8.45
CA GLY A 293 -30.04 -11.79 -9.44
C GLY A 293 -31.44 -11.58 -8.86
N THR A 294 -31.59 -11.51 -7.54
CA THR A 294 -32.84 -11.06 -6.90
C THR A 294 -33.04 -9.56 -7.14
N VAL A 295 -34.18 -9.16 -7.69
CA VAL A 295 -34.48 -7.75 -8.00
C VAL A 295 -34.98 -7.04 -6.74
N ASN A 296 -34.25 -5.99 -6.32
CA ASN A 296 -34.51 -5.12 -5.16
C ASN A 296 -35.23 -5.79 -3.98
N PRO A 297 -34.61 -6.75 -3.27
CA PRO A 297 -35.26 -7.43 -2.15
C PRO A 297 -35.47 -6.54 -0.90
N LEU A 298 -35.03 -5.27 -0.94
CA LEU A 298 -35.06 -4.34 0.18
C LEU A 298 -35.93 -3.10 -0.11
N GLU A 299 -37.02 -3.25 -0.89
CA GLU A 299 -37.90 -2.14 -1.30
C GLU A 299 -38.43 -1.27 -0.14
N GLY A 300 -38.50 -1.80 1.08
CA GLY A 300 -38.90 -1.05 2.28
C GLY A 300 -37.82 -0.14 2.89
N TRP A 301 -36.57 -0.27 2.43
CA TRP A 301 -35.39 0.42 2.95
C TRP A 301 -34.64 1.19 1.85
N ILE A 302 -34.67 0.70 0.61
CA ILE A 302 -33.95 1.27 -0.52
C ILE A 302 -34.92 1.40 -1.71
N ARG A 303 -34.94 2.59 -2.33
CA ARG A 303 -35.74 2.84 -3.55
C ARG A 303 -35.13 2.12 -4.75
N ASP A 304 -35.96 1.72 -5.71
CA ASP A 304 -35.51 0.99 -6.91
C ASP A 304 -34.35 1.66 -7.65
N ASN A 305 -34.38 2.98 -7.77
CA ASN A 305 -33.31 3.73 -8.44
C ASN A 305 -31.99 3.69 -7.67
N VAL A 306 -32.03 3.69 -6.34
CA VAL A 306 -30.83 3.56 -5.48
C VAL A 306 -30.34 2.12 -5.55
N ALA A 307 -31.22 1.13 -5.41
CA ALA A 307 -30.87 -0.28 -5.51
C ALA A 307 -30.21 -0.61 -6.87
N ALA A 308 -30.73 -0.06 -7.98
CA ALA A 308 -30.15 -0.24 -9.30
C ALA A 308 -28.78 0.44 -9.46
N ALA A 309 -28.52 1.53 -8.72
CA ALA A 309 -27.28 2.30 -8.81
C ALA A 309 -26.17 1.80 -7.88
N THR A 310 -26.51 1.10 -6.79
CA THR A 310 -25.54 0.75 -5.74
C THR A 310 -25.30 -0.74 -5.55
N TYR A 311 -25.95 -1.63 -6.29
CA TYR A 311 -25.78 -3.06 -6.03
C TYR A 311 -24.42 -3.62 -6.48
N GLY A 312 -23.95 -4.65 -5.76
CA GLY A 312 -22.93 -5.57 -6.22
C GLY A 312 -23.15 -6.98 -5.69
N CYS A 313 -22.54 -7.97 -6.36
CA CYS A 313 -22.65 -9.38 -6.01
C CYS A 313 -21.31 -9.87 -5.46
N PHE A 314 -21.32 -10.45 -4.27
CA PHE A 314 -20.14 -11.06 -3.67
C PHE A 314 -20.52 -12.37 -2.95
N ASN A 315 -19.74 -13.44 -3.16
CA ASN A 315 -20.00 -14.76 -2.59
C ASN A 315 -21.46 -15.27 -2.76
N GLY A 316 -22.09 -14.91 -3.87
CA GLY A 316 -23.47 -15.31 -4.18
C GLY A 316 -24.55 -14.46 -3.52
N ASN A 317 -24.20 -13.44 -2.72
CA ASN A 317 -25.14 -12.54 -2.05
C ASN A 317 -25.08 -11.12 -2.64
N ILE A 318 -26.20 -10.39 -2.54
CA ILE A 318 -26.31 -9.00 -2.96
C ILE A 318 -25.92 -8.07 -1.81
N TYR A 319 -25.12 -7.05 -2.13
CA TYR A 319 -24.70 -5.99 -1.23
C TYR A 319 -25.01 -4.62 -1.82
N TYR A 320 -25.28 -3.63 -0.96
CA TYR A 320 -25.54 -2.25 -1.35
C TYR A 320 -24.70 -1.28 -0.49
N PRO A 321 -23.76 -0.52 -1.05
CA PRO A 321 -23.20 0.66 -0.40
C PRO A 321 -24.28 1.74 -0.32
N VAL A 322 -24.62 2.15 0.89
CA VAL A 322 -25.69 3.12 1.16
C VAL A 322 -25.33 4.03 2.33
N ASN A 323 -26.05 5.15 2.48
CA ASN A 323 -25.95 6.03 3.65
C ASN A 323 -27.35 6.44 4.17
N PRO A 324 -27.49 6.73 5.47
CA PRO A 324 -28.74 7.23 6.07
C PRO A 324 -28.85 8.75 5.91
N ALA A 325 -28.94 9.24 4.68
CA ALA A 325 -29.10 10.66 4.43
C ALA A 325 -30.54 11.13 4.72
N GLY A 326 -30.67 12.27 5.42
CA GLY A 326 -31.96 12.88 5.76
C GLY A 326 -32.59 12.32 7.04
N ASP A 327 -33.86 12.67 7.27
CA ASP A 327 -34.59 12.23 8.46
C ASP A 327 -34.97 10.75 8.38
N ALA A 328 -34.87 10.05 9.51
CA ALA A 328 -35.27 8.64 9.62
C ALA A 328 -36.76 8.41 9.31
N GLU A 329 -37.58 9.44 9.46
CA GLU A 329 -38.99 9.44 9.07
C GLU A 329 -39.44 10.84 8.66
N SER A 330 -40.40 10.90 7.74
CA SER A 330 -41.10 12.13 7.38
C SER A 330 -42.53 12.08 7.92
N CYS A 331 -42.82 12.95 8.89
CA CYS A 331 -44.13 13.10 9.51
C CYS A 331 -44.81 14.38 8.97
N PRO A 332 -45.91 14.29 8.23
CA PRO A 332 -46.63 15.47 7.79
C PRO A 332 -47.21 16.22 8.99
N ALA A 333 -47.19 17.56 8.94
CA ALA A 333 -47.83 18.39 9.96
C ALA A 333 -49.33 18.07 10.02
N THR A 334 -49.83 17.67 11.18
CA THR A 334 -51.25 17.37 11.38
C THR A 334 -52.09 18.65 11.33
N SER A 335 -53.11 18.66 10.48
CA SER A 335 -54.08 19.77 10.39
C SER A 335 -55.26 19.63 11.36
N CYS A 336 -55.26 18.63 12.23
CA CYS A 336 -56.31 18.36 13.22
C CYS A 336 -55.74 18.17 14.62
N ASP A 337 -56.43 18.74 15.61
CA ASP A 337 -56.06 18.69 17.03
C ASP A 337 -56.31 17.27 17.60
N GLY A 338 -55.27 16.64 18.14
CA GLY A 338 -55.32 15.27 18.68
C GLY A 338 -55.10 14.12 17.68
N CYS A 339 -54.82 14.41 16.41
CA CYS A 339 -54.46 13.39 15.42
C CYS A 339 -52.98 12.96 15.57
N VAL A 340 -52.72 11.66 15.50
CA VAL A 340 -51.34 11.14 15.39
C VAL A 340 -50.92 11.22 13.91
N PRO A 341 -49.85 11.95 13.56
CA PRO A 341 -49.37 12.00 12.18
C PRO A 341 -48.91 10.61 11.72
N LEU A 342 -49.30 10.21 10.51
CA LEU A 342 -48.78 8.99 9.89
C LEU A 342 -47.39 9.30 9.34
N CYS A 343 -46.34 8.90 10.05
CA CYS A 343 -44.96 9.06 9.62
C CYS A 343 -44.61 8.01 8.56
N THR A 344 -43.85 8.42 7.55
CA THR A 344 -43.33 7.54 6.51
C THR A 344 -41.85 7.28 6.77
N PRO A 345 -41.38 6.02 6.80
CA PRO A 345 -39.96 5.73 6.97
C PRO A 345 -39.12 6.38 5.87
N GLY A 346 -37.94 6.87 6.27
CA GLY A 346 -36.91 7.30 5.35
C GLY A 346 -36.28 6.12 4.61
N TYR A 347 -35.74 6.39 3.44
CA TYR A 347 -34.99 5.41 2.65
C TYR A 347 -33.50 5.70 2.77
N PHE A 348 -32.69 4.65 2.74
CA PHE A 348 -31.26 4.84 2.53
C PHE A 348 -30.98 5.37 1.13
N SER A 349 -29.94 6.17 1.05
CA SER A 349 -29.53 6.87 -0.18
C SER A 349 -28.19 6.32 -0.68
N GLN A 350 -27.87 6.66 -1.93
CA GLN A 350 -26.57 6.40 -2.52
C GLN A 350 -25.52 7.33 -1.89
N PRO A 351 -24.35 6.81 -1.45
CA PRO A 351 -23.24 7.65 -1.01
C PRO A 351 -22.73 8.55 -2.15
N PRO A 352 -22.28 9.78 -1.86
CA PRO A 352 -21.70 10.66 -2.87
C PRO A 352 -20.55 10.01 -3.65
N GLY A 353 -20.49 10.28 -4.95
CA GLY A 353 -19.41 9.84 -5.85
C GLY A 353 -19.49 8.39 -6.31
N LEU A 354 -20.43 7.59 -5.79
CA LEU A 354 -20.53 6.17 -6.17
C LEU A 354 -20.85 5.97 -7.67
N ASP A 355 -21.52 6.94 -8.31
CA ASP A 355 -21.80 6.94 -9.76
C ASP A 355 -20.55 7.12 -10.62
N LYS A 356 -19.42 7.51 -10.02
CA LYS A 356 -18.12 7.67 -10.69
C LYS A 356 -17.26 6.41 -10.62
N LEU A 357 -17.71 5.38 -9.92
CA LEU A 357 -16.96 4.12 -9.72
C LEU A 357 -17.34 3.09 -10.79
N ASP A 358 -17.11 3.44 -12.05
CA ASP A 358 -17.36 2.60 -13.23
C ASP A 358 -16.08 1.97 -13.81
N GLY A 359 -14.93 2.18 -13.14
CA GLY A 359 -13.62 1.75 -13.60
C GLY A 359 -12.90 2.73 -14.53
N SER A 360 -13.50 3.88 -14.89
CA SER A 360 -12.87 4.88 -15.77
C SER A 360 -12.09 5.97 -15.01
N ALA A 361 -12.38 6.15 -13.73
CA ALA A 361 -11.77 7.16 -12.86
C ALA A 361 -11.20 6.51 -11.57
N TYR A 362 -10.53 7.32 -10.75
CA TYR A 362 -10.15 6.95 -9.37
C TYR A 362 -9.37 5.62 -9.27
N GLY A 363 -8.37 5.43 -10.13
CA GLY A 363 -7.55 4.22 -10.15
C GLY A 363 -8.28 2.98 -10.68
N GLY A 364 -9.40 3.17 -11.38
CA GLY A 364 -10.19 2.08 -11.94
C GLY A 364 -11.02 1.34 -10.90
N ILE A 365 -11.32 1.97 -9.77
CA ILE A 365 -12.18 1.42 -8.71
C ILE A 365 -13.61 1.31 -9.22
N THR A 366 -14.23 0.19 -8.87
CA THR A 366 -15.64 -0.12 -9.13
C THR A 366 -16.42 -0.25 -7.82
N ILE A 367 -17.75 -0.21 -7.90
CA ILE A 367 -18.62 -0.53 -6.76
C ILE A 367 -18.31 -1.93 -6.19
N GLY A 368 -17.96 -2.89 -7.07
CA GLY A 368 -17.58 -4.23 -6.66
C GLY A 368 -16.36 -4.24 -5.73
N ASP A 369 -15.34 -3.44 -6.05
CA ASP A 369 -14.12 -3.35 -5.23
C ASP A 369 -14.43 -2.87 -3.81
N LEU A 370 -15.31 -1.86 -3.66
CA LEU A 370 -15.71 -1.36 -2.33
C LEU A 370 -16.50 -2.39 -1.51
N ILE A 371 -17.22 -3.30 -2.16
CA ILE A 371 -17.99 -4.35 -1.49
C ILE A 371 -17.07 -5.48 -1.02
N THR A 372 -16.06 -5.83 -1.82
CA THR A 372 -15.18 -6.97 -1.53
C THR A 372 -14.04 -6.61 -0.58
N GLY A 373 -13.64 -5.34 -0.53
CA GLY A 373 -12.45 -4.87 0.17
C GLY A 373 -11.23 -4.92 -0.73
#